data_AF-A0A183C7G5-F1
#
_entry.id   AF-A0A183C7G5-F1
#
_cell.length_a   1.000
_cell.length_b   1.000
_cell.length_c   1.000
_cell.angle_alpha   90.00
_cell.angle_beta   90.00
_cell.angle_gamma   90.00
#
_symmetry.space_group_name_H-M   'P 1'
#
loop_
_entity.id
_entity.type
_entity.pdbx_description
1 polymer ?
#
loop_
_entity_poly.entity_id
_entity_poly.type
_entity_poly.pdbx_seq_one_letter_code
_entity_poly.pdbx_strand_id
1 'polypeptide(L)'
;MMAERDRQLLRIMKRNRELEEEVMKDVPGWKTGTWYGEPIYFTLGDNWIEPLSLEINAHLKEKDHPYNYYWRLNTAWPRRWT
;
A
#
# COMPACT_ATOMS: atom_id res chain seq x y z
N MET A 1 1.14 20.91 -0.51
CA MET A 1 2.02 19.73 -0.39
C MET A 1 1.29 18.44 -0.01
N MET A 2 0.14 18.46 0.69
CA MET A 2 -0.58 17.22 1.05
C MET A 2 -1.27 16.53 -0.14
N ALA A 3 -1.89 17.28 -1.06
CA ALA A 3 -2.63 16.68 -2.18
C ALA A 3 -1.78 15.84 -3.15
N GLU A 4 -0.51 16.22 -3.37
CA GLU A 4 0.40 15.42 -4.21
C GLU A 4 0.82 14.12 -3.51
N ARG A 5 1.08 14.19 -2.19
CA ARG A 5 1.36 13.04 -1.35
C ARG A 5 0.19 12.04 -1.40
N ASP A 6 -1.03 12.53 -1.17
CA ASP A 6 -2.23 11.69 -1.16
C ASP A 6 -2.45 11.04 -2.53
N ARG A 7 -2.22 11.77 -3.62
CA ARG A 7 -2.27 11.22 -4.98
C ARG A 7 -1.28 10.08 -5.17
N GLN A 8 -0.04 10.23 -4.72
CA GLN A 8 0.98 9.19 -4.86
C GLN A 8 0.65 7.97 -4.01
N LEU A 9 0.20 8.18 -2.76
CA LEU A 9 -0.23 7.10 -1.89
C LEU A 9 -1.34 6.27 -2.55
N LEU A 10 -2.38 6.92 -3.07
CA LEU A 10 -3.48 6.24 -3.75
C LEU A 10 -3.01 5.50 -5.02
N ARG A 11 -2.04 6.04 -5.76
CA ARG A 11 -1.47 5.36 -6.94
C ARG A 11 -0.72 4.09 -6.56
N ILE A 12 0.08 4.13 -5.49
CA ILE A 12 0.81 2.94 -5.02
C ILE A 12 -0.17 1.90 -4.51
N MET A 13 -1.15 2.31 -3.69
CA MET A 13 -2.17 1.38 -3.18
C MET A 13 -2.98 0.73 -4.30
N LYS A 14 -3.34 1.49 -5.34
CA LYS A 14 -4.02 0.94 -6.52
C LYS A 14 -3.14 -0.12 -7.21
N ARG A 15 -1.83 0.16 -7.36
CA ARG A 15 -0.88 -0.78 -7.97
C ARG A 15 -0.72 -2.06 -7.13
N ASN A 16 -0.60 -1.93 -5.81
CA ASN A 16 -0.49 -3.09 -4.92
C ASN A 16 -1.76 -3.95 -5.00
N ARG A 17 -2.94 -3.33 -5.09
CA ARG A 17 -4.20 -4.04 -5.28
C ARG A 17 -4.29 -4.77 -6.62
N GLU A 18 -3.79 -4.18 -7.71
CA GLU A 18 -3.70 -4.84 -9.02
C GLU A 18 -2.77 -6.06 -8.97
N LEU A 19 -1.62 -5.93 -8.28
CA LEU A 19 -0.67 -7.04 -8.09
C LEU A 19 -1.23 -8.13 -7.17
N GLU A 20 -1.97 -7.76 -6.12
CA GLU A 20 -2.66 -8.70 -5.24
C GLU A 20 -3.63 -9.58 -6.04
N GLU A 21 -4.44 -8.97 -6.91
CA GLU A 21 -5.37 -9.70 -7.80
C GLU A 21 -4.60 -10.68 -8.70
N GLU A 22 -3.48 -10.26 -9.29
CA GLU A 22 -2.68 -11.10 -10.19
C GLU A 22 -2.02 -12.28 -9.46
N VAL A 23 -1.46 -12.04 -8.27
CA VAL A 23 -0.72 -13.05 -7.48
C VAL A 23 -1.68 -14.02 -6.81
N MET A 24 -2.85 -13.56 -6.37
CA MET A 24 -3.79 -14.35 -5.58
C MET A 24 -4.92 -14.98 -6.40
N LYS A 25 -4.96 -14.78 -7.72
CA LYS A 25 -6.00 -15.31 -8.63
C LYS A 25 -6.25 -16.82 -8.51
N ASP A 26 -5.21 -17.59 -8.20
CA ASP A 26 -5.25 -19.05 -8.15
C ASP A 26 -5.53 -19.59 -6.74
N VAL A 27 -5.71 -18.70 -5.74
CA VAL A 27 -5.95 -19.06 -4.34
C VAL A 27 -7.46 -19.22 -4.11
N PRO A 28 -7.95 -20.43 -3.79
CA PRO A 28 -9.39 -20.66 -3.59
C PRO A 28 -9.96 -19.80 -2.47
N GLY A 29 -11.03 -19.06 -2.77
CA GLY A 29 -11.72 -18.22 -1.79
C GLY A 29 -11.01 -16.89 -1.46
N TRP A 30 -9.89 -16.58 -2.11
CA TRP A 30 -9.28 -15.26 -1.97
C TRP A 30 -10.11 -14.20 -2.67
N LYS A 31 -10.27 -13.05 -2.01
CA LYS A 31 -10.90 -11.87 -2.57
C LYS A 31 -10.02 -10.66 -2.28
N THR A 32 -9.54 -10.02 -3.34
CA THR A 32 -8.64 -8.88 -3.25
C THR A 32 -9.18 -7.76 -2.35
N GLY A 33 -8.34 -7.27 -1.46
CA GLY A 33 -8.70 -6.26 -0.46
C GLY A 33 -9.47 -6.83 0.74
N THR A 34 -9.48 -8.15 0.92
CA THR A 34 -10.02 -8.82 2.10
C THR A 34 -9.01 -9.82 2.63
N TRP A 35 -9.07 -10.09 3.94
CA TRP A 35 -8.38 -11.21 4.53
C TRP A 35 -9.30 -12.43 4.51
N TYR A 36 -9.13 -13.32 3.52
CA TYR A 36 -9.96 -14.53 3.33
C TYR A 36 -11.48 -14.27 3.35
N GLY A 37 -11.92 -13.19 2.71
CA GLY A 37 -13.35 -12.82 2.64
C GLY A 37 -13.80 -11.88 3.76
N GLU A 38 -12.97 -11.63 4.76
CA GLU A 38 -13.26 -10.70 5.85
C GLU A 38 -12.55 -9.34 5.66
N PRO A 39 -13.23 -8.20 5.92
CA PRO A 39 -12.57 -6.91 5.92
C PRO A 39 -11.64 -6.79 7.13
N ILE A 40 -10.37 -6.40 6.91
CA ILE A 40 -9.36 -6.28 7.98
C ILE A 40 -9.76 -5.24 9.04
N TYR A 41 -10.57 -4.25 8.67
CA TYR A 41 -10.97 -3.13 9.55
C TYR A 41 -12.35 -3.35 10.20
N PHE A 42 -12.50 -4.48 10.91
CA PHE A 42 -13.75 -4.81 11.62
C PHE A 42 -14.20 -3.75 12.66
N THR A 43 -13.27 -3.01 13.25
CA THR A 43 -13.56 -2.12 14.40
C THR A 43 -13.72 -0.64 14.03
N LEU A 44 -13.37 -0.23 12.80
CA LEU A 44 -13.26 1.18 12.42
C LEU A 44 -14.36 1.68 11.48
N GLY A 45 -15.21 0.79 10.94
CA GLY A 45 -16.30 1.16 10.02
C GLY A 45 -15.76 1.81 8.75
N ASP A 46 -16.38 2.92 8.32
CA ASP A 46 -16.04 3.64 7.08
C ASP A 46 -14.84 4.61 7.22
N ASN A 47 -14.12 4.58 8.35
CA ASN A 47 -13.01 5.49 8.57
C ASN A 47 -11.78 5.11 7.74
N TRP A 48 -11.14 6.11 7.12
CA TRP A 48 -9.87 5.93 6.45
C TRP A 48 -8.74 5.72 7.47
N ILE A 49 -7.93 4.71 7.22
CA ILE A 49 -6.71 4.45 7.98
C ILE A 49 -5.57 4.61 6.99
N GLU A 50 -4.66 5.53 7.32
CA GLU A 50 -3.40 5.59 6.60
C GLU A 50 -2.70 4.24 6.76
N PRO A 51 -2.33 3.54 5.67
CA PRO A 51 -1.72 2.19 5.76
C PRO A 51 -0.41 2.21 6.54
N LEU A 52 0.37 1.16 6.62
CA LEU A 52 1.74 1.18 7.17
C LEU A 52 2.77 1.34 6.06
N SER A 53 3.97 1.83 6.41
CA SER A 53 5.06 1.93 5.43
C SER A 53 5.43 0.57 4.83
N LEU A 54 5.32 -0.51 5.61
CA LEU A 54 5.59 -1.87 5.16
C LEU A 54 4.51 -2.39 4.20
N GLU A 55 3.25 -1.99 4.39
CA GLU A 55 2.13 -2.40 3.52
C GLU A 55 2.23 -1.74 2.13
N ILE A 56 2.58 -0.45 2.09
CA ILE A 56 2.77 0.27 0.82
C ILE A 56 3.99 -0.27 0.07
N ASN A 57 5.08 -0.56 0.79
CA ASN A 57 6.38 -0.87 0.21
C ASN A 57 6.72 -2.37 0.20
N ALA A 58 5.73 -3.25 0.32
CA ALA A 58 5.93 -4.70 0.39
C ALA A 58 6.71 -5.28 -0.80
N HIS A 59 6.68 -4.60 -1.95
CA HIS A 59 7.34 -5.03 -3.19
C HIS A 59 8.73 -4.41 -3.40
N LEU A 60 9.17 -3.51 -2.51
CA LEU A 60 10.48 -2.89 -2.64
C LEU A 60 11.60 -3.87 -2.30
N LYS A 61 12.78 -3.62 -2.88
CA LYS A 61 14.00 -4.32 -2.45
C LYS A 61 14.44 -3.75 -1.11
N GLU A 62 15.06 -4.57 -0.27
CA GLU A 62 15.51 -4.21 1.08
C GLU A 62 16.29 -2.87 1.12
N LYS A 63 17.19 -2.67 0.15
CA LYS A 63 17.98 -1.44 0.00
C LYS A 63 17.15 -0.16 -0.21
N ASP A 64 15.92 -0.27 -0.70
CA ASP A 64 15.03 0.84 -1.07
C ASP A 64 14.02 1.16 0.05
N HIS A 65 13.87 0.27 1.04
CA HIS A 65 13.04 0.50 2.24
C HIS A 65 13.42 1.75 3.03
N PRO A 66 14.68 2.00 3.41
CA PRO A 66 15.02 3.17 4.24
C PRO A 66 14.66 4.49 3.54
N TYR A 67 14.80 4.58 2.21
CA TYR A 67 14.46 5.79 1.47
C TYR A 67 12.96 6.07 1.45
N ASN A 68 12.13 5.03 1.38
CA ASN A 68 10.67 5.17 1.37
C ASN A 68 10.05 5.22 2.77
N TYR A 69 10.73 4.70 3.79
CA TYR A 69 10.30 4.78 5.19
C TYR A 69 10.22 6.24 5.66
N TYR A 70 11.22 7.05 5.30
CA TYR A 70 11.24 8.47 5.66
C TYR A 70 10.29 9.33 4.83
N TRP A 71 9.74 8.84 3.72
CA TRP A 71 8.78 9.61 2.91
C TRP A 71 7.49 9.94 3.68
N ARG A 72 7.11 9.10 4.65
CA ARG A 72 6.02 9.42 5.60
C ARG A 72 6.33 10.57 6.53
N LEU A 73 7.60 10.72 6.91
CA LEU A 73 8.04 11.65 7.94
C LEU A 73 8.55 12.98 7.35
N ASN A 74 8.97 12.98 6.09
CA ASN A 74 9.52 14.15 5.41
C ASN A 74 8.87 14.31 4.02
N THR A 75 8.38 15.52 3.74
CA THR A 75 7.69 15.94 2.51
C THR A 75 8.51 15.85 1.21
N ALA A 76 9.69 15.22 1.22
CA ALA A 76 10.59 15.13 0.08
C ALA A 76 10.48 13.77 -0.62
N TRP A 77 10.18 13.84 -1.92
CA TRP A 77 10.05 12.77 -2.91
C TRP A 77 10.99 11.55 -2.72
N PRO A 78 10.54 10.32 -3.03
CA PRO A 78 11.44 9.18 -3.13
C PRO A 78 12.35 9.38 -4.35
N ARG A 79 13.68 9.40 -4.12
CA ARG A 79 14.64 9.39 -5.21
C ARG A 79 14.72 7.97 -5.79
N ARG A 80 14.02 7.78 -6.91
CA ARG A 80 14.01 6.63 -7.85
C ARG A 80 12.89 5.61 -7.66
N TRP A 81 12.12 5.50 -8.74
CA TRP A 81 11.36 4.33 -9.16
C TRP A 81 11.86 3.96 -10.57
N THR A 82 12.76 2.99 -10.66
CA THR A 82 13.15 2.24 -11.88
C THR A 82 13.49 0.82 -11.47
#